data_AF-A0A7I7K4H0-F1
#
_entry.id   AF-A0A7I7K4H0-F1
#
_cell.length_a   1.000
_cell.length_b   1.000
_cell.length_c   1.000
_cell.angle_alpha   90.00
_cell.angle_beta   90.00
_cell.angle_gamma   90.00
#
_symmetry.space_group_name_H-M   'P 1'
#
loop_
_entity.id
_entity.type
_entity.pdbx_description
1 polymer ?
#
loop_
_entity_poly.entity_id
_entity_poly.type
_entity_poly.pdbx_seq_one_letter_code
_entity_poly.pdbx_strand_id
1 'polypeptide(L)'
;MTLPHAENWGADEGVGRTALGVAMARAQESSSQCPLFTDPFSHLFVDAAAAMTPRLSEQQQCSATSYAATRTKWFDDYFLSASAAGLAQVVMIAAELDTRAWRLPWLPDTVVYEVDRPKLLQFKVETLKVSGAQPNTAYVPVPADLHDDWPQALRDAGFDPCEPTAWSVEGLLPCISTAAQHRLFERIGLYSARGSRIAVEAGLPPDGADVAAWLCAQRWEVTSIDAAELFSRYHRAAAPGGDESLGRNIFVEGRLL
;
A
#
# COMPACT_ATOMS: atom_id res chain seq x y z
N MET A 1 25.02 -26.27 16.27
CA MET A 1 24.12 -27.13 15.48
C MET A 1 23.00 -26.23 15.00
N THR A 2 22.97 -26.01 13.69
CA THR A 2 22.23 -25.00 12.95
C THR A 2 20.72 -25.22 12.98
N LEU A 3 19.96 -24.16 13.24
CA LEU A 3 18.65 -23.97 12.62
C LEU A 3 18.74 -22.65 11.82
N PRO A 4 18.77 -22.70 10.48
CA PRO A 4 18.65 -21.50 9.67
C PRO A 4 17.24 -20.95 9.89
N HIS A 5 17.11 -19.70 10.33
CA HIS A 5 15.82 -19.02 10.34
C HIS A 5 15.32 -18.93 8.91
N ALA A 6 14.16 -19.53 8.69
CA ALA A 6 13.60 -19.84 7.39
C ALA A 6 13.39 -18.58 6.53
N GLU A 7 14.33 -18.37 5.61
CA GLU A 7 14.08 -17.89 4.26
C GLU A 7 13.08 -18.85 3.57
N ASN A 8 11.80 -18.80 3.97
CA ASN A 8 10.76 -19.56 3.30
C ASN A 8 10.18 -18.72 2.15
N TRP A 9 11.03 -18.55 1.14
CA TRP A 9 10.73 -18.06 -0.20
C TRP A 9 9.90 -19.10 -0.96
N GLY A 10 8.64 -19.24 -0.58
CA GLY A 10 7.66 -20.09 -1.26
C GLY A 10 6.65 -19.29 -2.08
N ALA A 11 7.13 -18.53 -3.08
CA ALA A 11 6.32 -17.91 -4.15
C ALA A 11 7.21 -17.39 -5.31
N ASP A 12 8.16 -18.19 -5.79
CA ASP A 12 9.06 -17.80 -6.90
C ASP A 12 8.35 -17.54 -8.25
N GLU A 13 7.00 -17.65 -8.32
CA GLU A 13 6.23 -17.57 -9.57
C GLU A 13 4.97 -16.68 -9.56
N GLY A 14 4.55 -16.05 -8.46
CA GLY A 14 3.36 -15.20 -8.50
C GLY A 14 2.86 -14.75 -7.14
N VAL A 15 2.35 -13.53 -7.07
CA VAL A 15 1.57 -12.89 -5.99
C VAL A 15 1.82 -13.42 -4.57
N GLY A 16 2.41 -12.58 -3.71
CA GLY A 16 2.60 -12.92 -2.29
C GLY A 16 1.29 -13.31 -1.60
N ARG A 17 1.33 -14.34 -0.73
CA ARG A 17 0.16 -14.82 0.04
C ARG A 17 -0.54 -13.69 0.81
N THR A 18 0.24 -12.74 1.34
CA THR A 18 -0.26 -11.55 2.04
C THR A 18 -1.03 -10.63 1.11
N ALA A 19 -0.47 -10.28 -0.06
CA ALA A 19 -1.12 -9.46 -1.08
C ALA A 19 -2.49 -10.01 -1.47
N LEU A 20 -2.55 -11.33 -1.72
CA LEU A 20 -3.79 -12.03 -2.06
C LEU A 20 -4.80 -12.00 -0.90
N GLY A 21 -4.36 -12.24 0.33
CA GLY A 21 -5.23 -12.18 1.51
C GLY A 21 -5.83 -10.79 1.75
N VAL A 22 -5.06 -9.72 1.47
CA VAL A 22 -5.56 -8.34 1.51
C VAL A 22 -6.54 -8.08 0.36
N ALA A 23 -6.26 -8.52 -0.86
CA ALA A 23 -7.19 -8.40 -1.99
C ALA A 23 -8.52 -9.11 -1.71
N MET A 24 -8.48 -10.32 -1.13
CA MET A 24 -9.67 -11.03 -0.67
C MET A 24 -10.47 -10.25 0.38
N ALA A 25 -9.78 -9.64 1.35
CA ALA A 25 -10.45 -8.80 2.36
C ALA A 25 -11.14 -7.58 1.73
N ARG A 26 -10.51 -6.93 0.75
CA ARG A 26 -11.13 -5.83 0.00
C ARG A 26 -12.33 -6.28 -0.84
N ALA A 27 -12.27 -7.45 -1.45
CA ALA A 27 -13.40 -8.02 -2.19
C ALA A 27 -14.59 -8.36 -1.27
N GLN A 28 -14.30 -8.87 -0.06
CA GLN A 28 -15.30 -9.15 0.98
C GLN A 28 -15.93 -7.86 1.51
N GLU A 29 -15.13 -6.83 1.82
CA GLU A 29 -15.64 -5.53 2.26
C GLU A 29 -16.54 -4.91 1.19
N SER A 30 -16.13 -4.95 -0.09
CA SER A 30 -16.89 -4.39 -1.22
C SER A 30 -18.26 -5.05 -1.40
N SER A 31 -18.37 -6.33 -1.04
CA SER A 31 -19.63 -7.11 -1.11
C SER A 31 -20.42 -7.10 0.21
N SER A 32 -19.96 -6.37 1.23
CA SER A 32 -20.63 -6.30 2.54
C SER A 32 -21.92 -5.46 2.47
N GLN A 33 -22.75 -5.53 3.52
CA GLN A 33 -24.00 -4.76 3.57
C GLN A 33 -23.78 -3.25 3.71
N CYS A 34 -22.67 -2.85 4.33
CA CYS A 34 -22.35 -1.45 4.64
C CYS A 34 -20.86 -1.16 4.32
N PRO A 35 -20.43 -1.24 3.04
CA PRO A 35 -19.02 -1.14 2.66
C PRO A 35 -18.43 0.23 3.00
N LEU A 36 -17.21 0.29 3.53
CA LEU A 36 -16.46 1.56 3.70
C LEU A 36 -15.98 2.14 2.37
N PHE A 37 -15.68 1.28 1.41
CA PHE A 37 -15.26 1.60 0.05
C PHE A 37 -15.67 0.46 -0.87
N THR A 38 -15.57 0.69 -2.18
CA THR A 38 -15.77 -0.34 -3.20
C THR A 38 -14.50 -0.48 -4.02
N ASP A 39 -13.97 -1.70 -4.07
CA ASP A 39 -12.89 -2.13 -4.95
C ASP A 39 -13.45 -3.17 -5.93
N PRO A 40 -13.97 -2.72 -7.09
CA PRO A 40 -14.64 -3.62 -8.04
C PRO A 40 -13.66 -4.56 -8.75
N PHE A 41 -12.35 -4.39 -8.55
CA PHE A 41 -11.32 -5.15 -9.26
C PHE A 41 -10.63 -6.19 -8.38
N SER A 42 -10.62 -6.01 -7.06
CA SER A 42 -9.98 -6.92 -6.11
C SER A 42 -10.32 -8.41 -6.30
N HIS A 43 -11.58 -8.73 -6.60
CA HIS A 43 -12.03 -10.10 -6.82
C HIS A 43 -11.35 -10.77 -8.03
N LEU A 44 -10.97 -10.00 -9.05
CA LEU A 44 -10.32 -10.52 -10.25
C LEU A 44 -8.98 -11.20 -9.93
N PHE A 45 -8.23 -10.67 -8.97
CA PHE A 45 -6.98 -11.29 -8.54
C PHE A 45 -7.21 -12.56 -7.73
N VAL A 46 -8.31 -12.61 -6.97
CA VAL A 46 -8.71 -13.80 -6.22
C VAL A 46 -9.07 -14.92 -7.19
N ASP A 47 -9.85 -14.60 -8.23
CA ASP A 47 -10.26 -15.55 -9.26
C ASP A 47 -9.05 -16.02 -10.09
N ALA A 48 -8.16 -15.11 -10.48
CA ALA A 48 -6.94 -15.44 -11.21
C ALA A 48 -6.01 -16.34 -10.38
N ALA A 49 -5.81 -16.01 -9.09
CA ALA A 49 -4.99 -16.84 -8.20
C ALA A 49 -5.62 -18.22 -7.94
N ALA A 50 -6.95 -18.30 -7.80
CA ALA A 50 -7.65 -19.57 -7.64
C ALA A 50 -7.52 -20.45 -8.90
N ALA A 51 -7.57 -19.86 -10.10
CA ALA A 51 -7.35 -20.57 -11.36
C ALA A 51 -5.92 -21.12 -11.47
N MET A 52 -4.92 -20.39 -10.96
CA MET A 52 -3.51 -20.82 -10.96
C MET A 52 -3.22 -21.84 -9.86
N THR A 53 -3.82 -21.71 -8.67
CA THR A 53 -3.57 -22.57 -7.53
C THR A 53 -4.81 -22.68 -6.62
N PRO A 54 -5.75 -23.61 -6.92
CA PRO A 54 -7.04 -23.74 -6.21
C PRO A 54 -6.93 -23.92 -4.69
N ARG A 55 -5.84 -24.54 -4.22
CA ARG A 55 -5.60 -24.75 -2.79
C ARG A 55 -5.27 -23.46 -2.02
N LEU A 56 -4.76 -22.42 -2.70
CA LEU A 56 -4.45 -21.15 -2.05
C LEU A 56 -5.73 -20.39 -1.68
N SER A 57 -6.75 -20.42 -2.53
CA SER A 57 -8.04 -19.74 -2.26
C SER A 57 -8.88 -20.45 -1.19
N GLU A 58 -8.87 -21.78 -1.15
CA GLU A 58 -9.65 -22.56 -0.17
C GLU A 58 -9.13 -22.41 1.28
N GLN A 59 -7.84 -22.12 1.43
CA GLN A 59 -7.19 -22.02 2.75
C GLN A 59 -7.13 -20.59 3.31
N GLN A 60 -7.57 -19.59 2.54
CA GLN A 60 -7.51 -18.19 2.93
C GLN A 60 -8.88 -17.68 3.41
N GLN A 61 -9.19 -17.91 4.69
CA GLN A 61 -10.13 -17.03 5.40
C GLN A 61 -9.34 -15.82 5.92
N CYS A 62 -9.67 -14.61 5.46
CA CYS A 62 -9.06 -13.40 6.02
C CYS A 62 -9.81 -13.01 7.31
N SER A 63 -9.23 -13.31 8.47
CA SER A 63 -9.77 -12.88 9.77
C SER A 63 -9.58 -11.38 10.04
N ALA A 64 -8.88 -10.66 9.15
CA ALA A 64 -8.53 -9.25 9.29
C ALA A 64 -9.36 -8.31 8.40
N THR A 65 -10.60 -8.68 8.02
CA THR A 65 -11.46 -7.89 7.12
C THR A 65 -11.65 -6.45 7.59
N SER A 66 -12.02 -6.24 8.87
CA SER A 66 -12.18 -4.90 9.45
C SER A 66 -10.88 -4.07 9.38
N TYR A 67 -9.73 -4.71 9.60
CA TYR A 67 -8.44 -4.03 9.54
C TYR A 67 -8.10 -3.61 8.10
N ALA A 68 -8.15 -4.55 7.17
CA ALA A 68 -7.93 -4.24 5.76
C ALA A 68 -8.92 -3.20 5.25
N ALA A 69 -10.17 -3.22 5.74
CA ALA A 69 -11.19 -2.28 5.33
C ALA A 69 -10.90 -0.85 5.81
N THR A 70 -10.64 -0.68 7.11
CA THR A 70 -10.32 0.63 7.70
C THR A 70 -9.00 1.19 7.18
N ARG A 71 -7.98 0.34 7.01
CA ARG A 71 -6.72 0.70 6.36
C ARG A 71 -6.94 1.22 4.95
N THR A 72 -7.66 0.45 4.12
CA THR A 72 -7.91 0.83 2.72
C THR A 72 -8.63 2.17 2.66
N LYS A 73 -9.67 2.35 3.49
CA LYS A 73 -10.45 3.59 3.58
C LYS A 73 -9.60 4.79 4.00
N TRP A 74 -8.70 4.62 4.97
CA TRP A 74 -7.82 5.70 5.43
C TRP A 74 -6.85 6.16 4.34
N PHE A 75 -6.22 5.22 3.63
CA PHE A 75 -5.35 5.56 2.48
C PHE A 75 -6.14 6.15 1.29
N ASP A 76 -7.38 5.72 1.07
CA ASP A 76 -8.26 6.34 0.06
C ASP A 76 -8.52 7.81 0.42
N ASP A 77 -8.89 8.08 1.67
CA ASP A 77 -9.13 9.45 2.14
C ASP A 77 -7.87 10.32 2.04
N TYR A 78 -6.70 9.74 2.33
CA TYR A 78 -5.42 10.40 2.13
C TYR A 78 -5.21 10.83 0.67
N PHE A 79 -5.38 9.91 -0.29
CA PHE A 79 -5.20 10.23 -1.70
C PHE A 79 -6.24 11.22 -2.23
N LEU A 80 -7.49 11.10 -1.80
CA LEU A 80 -8.54 12.05 -2.13
C LEU A 80 -8.22 13.45 -1.58
N SER A 81 -7.72 13.54 -0.34
CA SER A 81 -7.29 14.80 0.28
C SER A 81 -6.07 15.40 -0.43
N ALA A 82 -5.08 14.59 -0.80
CA ALA A 82 -3.90 15.03 -1.54
C ALA A 82 -4.28 15.56 -2.94
N SER A 83 -5.15 14.82 -3.66
CA SER A 83 -5.69 15.22 -4.96
C SER A 83 -6.48 16.54 -4.85
N ALA A 84 -7.35 16.68 -3.84
CA ALA A 84 -8.08 17.92 -3.58
C ALA A 84 -7.18 19.11 -3.25
N ALA A 85 -5.97 18.86 -2.77
CA ALA A 85 -4.95 19.89 -2.54
C ALA A 85 -4.08 20.20 -3.79
N GLY A 86 -4.39 19.58 -4.93
CA GLY A 86 -3.73 19.83 -6.21
C GLY A 86 -2.49 18.98 -6.47
N LEU A 87 -2.22 17.93 -5.68
CA LEU A 87 -1.12 17.03 -5.96
C LEU A 87 -1.52 16.10 -7.12
N ALA A 88 -0.85 16.27 -8.26
CA ALA A 88 -1.06 15.46 -9.46
C ALA A 88 -0.03 14.33 -9.61
N GLN A 89 1.07 14.34 -8.87
CA GLN A 89 2.07 13.27 -8.90
C GLN A 89 1.88 12.34 -7.70
N VAL A 90 1.59 11.06 -7.96
CA VAL A 90 1.30 10.04 -6.94
C VAL A 90 2.29 8.90 -7.07
N VAL A 91 2.90 8.47 -5.97
CA VAL A 91 3.81 7.31 -5.95
C VAL A 91 3.39 6.32 -4.87
N MET A 92 3.04 5.10 -5.27
CA MET A 92 2.70 4.01 -4.37
C MET A 92 3.87 3.02 -4.31
N ILE A 93 4.50 2.90 -3.14
CA ILE A 93 5.62 1.99 -2.91
C ILE A 93 5.10 0.63 -2.47
N ALA A 94 5.55 -0.45 -3.15
CA ALA A 94 5.09 -1.82 -2.92
C ALA A 94 3.56 -1.92 -2.94
N ALA A 95 2.95 -1.38 -4.01
CA ALA A 95 1.50 -1.30 -4.18
C ALA A 95 0.83 -2.68 -4.31
N GLU A 96 1.58 -3.72 -4.66
CA GLU A 96 1.11 -5.09 -4.86
C GLU A 96 -0.16 -5.15 -5.74
N LEU A 97 -1.27 -5.65 -5.19
CA LEU A 97 -2.56 -5.77 -5.84
C LEU A 97 -3.47 -4.55 -5.64
N ASP A 98 -2.93 -3.38 -5.28
CA ASP A 98 -3.70 -2.13 -5.20
C ASP A 98 -4.29 -1.75 -6.57
N THR A 99 -5.54 -1.28 -6.55
CA THR A 99 -6.35 -0.92 -7.71
C THR A 99 -6.77 0.55 -7.68
N ARG A 100 -6.21 1.37 -6.79
CA ARG A 100 -6.56 2.80 -6.65
C ARG A 100 -6.44 3.58 -7.95
N ALA A 101 -5.45 3.30 -8.80
CA ALA A 101 -5.34 3.90 -10.15
C ALA A 101 -6.57 3.61 -11.05
N TRP A 102 -7.29 2.51 -10.82
CA TRP A 102 -8.50 2.12 -11.54
C TRP A 102 -9.82 2.52 -10.87
N ARG A 103 -9.85 2.71 -9.54
CA ARG A 103 -11.11 2.92 -8.82
C ARG A 103 -11.27 4.30 -8.19
N LEU A 104 -10.19 5.03 -7.90
CA LEU A 104 -10.32 6.37 -7.32
C LEU A 104 -10.63 7.41 -8.41
N PRO A 105 -11.39 8.47 -8.07
CA PRO A 105 -11.75 9.55 -8.99
C PRO A 105 -10.63 10.58 -9.08
N TRP A 106 -9.52 10.20 -9.72
CA TRP A 106 -8.37 11.08 -9.92
C TRP A 106 -8.71 12.30 -10.79
N LEU A 107 -7.94 13.38 -10.62
CA LEU A 107 -8.02 14.52 -11.53
C LEU A 107 -7.39 14.15 -12.89
N PRO A 108 -7.82 14.77 -14.01
CA PRO A 108 -7.38 14.37 -15.35
C PRO A 108 -5.86 14.34 -15.57
N ASP A 109 -5.12 15.26 -14.93
CA ASP A 109 -3.67 15.40 -15.09
C ASP A 109 -2.87 14.61 -14.04
N THR A 110 -3.54 13.79 -13.22
CA THR A 110 -2.85 12.96 -12.24
C THR A 110 -2.03 11.86 -12.95
N VAL A 111 -0.85 11.56 -12.41
CA VAL A 111 -0.03 10.41 -12.80
C VAL A 111 0.21 9.56 -11.55
N VAL A 112 -0.19 8.29 -11.62
CA VAL A 112 0.04 7.30 -10.57
C VAL A 112 1.19 6.39 -10.99
N TYR A 113 2.31 6.54 -10.29
CA TYR A 113 3.45 5.65 -10.37
C TYR A 113 3.32 4.55 -9.33
N GLU A 114 3.58 3.31 -9.73
CA GLU A 114 3.66 2.18 -8.80
C GLU A 114 5.03 1.54 -8.88
N VAL A 115 5.75 1.56 -7.76
CA VAL A 115 7.08 0.97 -7.63
C VAL A 115 6.94 -0.39 -6.97
N ASP A 116 7.13 -1.46 -7.73
CA ASP A 116 7.07 -2.84 -7.24
C ASP A 116 7.87 -3.79 -8.14
N ARG A 117 7.97 -5.04 -7.71
CA ARG A 117 8.68 -6.10 -8.43
C ARG A 117 8.05 -6.33 -9.80
N PRO A 118 8.87 -6.50 -10.86
CA PRO A 118 8.38 -6.61 -12.24
C PRO A 118 7.26 -7.64 -12.45
N LYS A 119 7.43 -8.86 -11.90
CA LYS A 119 6.44 -9.94 -12.04
C LYS A 119 5.07 -9.59 -11.42
N LEU A 120 5.06 -8.84 -10.31
CA LEU A 120 3.83 -8.49 -9.60
C LEU A 120 3.05 -7.40 -10.35
N LEU A 121 3.75 -6.38 -10.85
CA LEU A 121 3.16 -5.36 -11.72
C LEU A 121 2.59 -5.99 -12.99
N GLN A 122 3.34 -6.89 -13.64
CA GLN A 122 2.89 -7.60 -14.83
C GLN A 122 1.61 -8.39 -14.56
N PHE A 123 1.60 -9.22 -13.51
CA PHE A 123 0.41 -10.00 -13.12
C PHE A 123 -0.82 -9.11 -12.91
N LYS A 124 -0.65 -7.99 -12.18
CA LYS A 124 -1.75 -7.06 -11.92
C LYS A 124 -2.30 -6.45 -13.20
N VAL A 125 -1.41 -5.87 -14.02
CA VAL A 125 -1.81 -5.17 -15.25
C VAL A 125 -2.46 -6.14 -16.23
N GLU A 126 -1.93 -7.35 -16.38
CA GLU A 126 -2.53 -8.37 -17.25
C GLU A 126 -3.91 -8.81 -16.76
N THR A 127 -4.07 -9.05 -15.45
CA THR A 127 -5.37 -9.43 -14.87
C THR A 127 -6.43 -8.35 -15.09
N LEU A 128 -6.09 -7.08 -14.87
CA LEU A 128 -6.99 -5.94 -15.09
C LEU A 128 -7.28 -5.71 -16.57
N LYS A 129 -6.29 -5.94 -17.45
CA LYS A 129 -6.46 -5.80 -18.89
C LYS A 129 -7.41 -6.88 -19.45
N VAL A 130 -7.29 -8.12 -18.97
CA VAL A 130 -8.16 -9.23 -19.39
C VAL A 130 -9.63 -8.99 -19.04
N SER A 131 -9.91 -8.31 -17.93
CA SER A 131 -11.29 -7.93 -17.56
C SER A 131 -11.83 -6.71 -18.32
N GLY A 132 -10.98 -6.05 -19.13
CA GLY A 132 -11.32 -4.82 -19.84
C GLY A 132 -11.25 -3.55 -18.98
N ALA A 133 -10.78 -3.65 -17.73
CA ALA A 133 -10.64 -2.51 -16.84
C ALA A 133 -9.60 -1.50 -17.37
N GLN A 134 -9.96 -0.22 -17.38
CA GLN A 134 -9.06 0.88 -17.73
C GLN A 134 -8.76 1.70 -16.47
N PRO A 135 -7.53 2.21 -16.32
CA PRO A 135 -7.23 3.12 -15.22
C PRO A 135 -8.00 4.43 -15.40
N ASN A 136 -8.37 5.08 -14.29
CA ASN A 136 -9.08 6.37 -14.30
C ASN A 136 -8.14 7.55 -14.57
N THR A 137 -6.83 7.29 -14.68
CA THR A 137 -5.78 8.30 -14.78
C THR A 137 -4.54 7.70 -15.43
N ALA A 138 -3.50 8.51 -15.69
CA ALA A 138 -2.25 7.98 -16.23
C ALA A 138 -1.61 7.03 -15.20
N TYR A 139 -1.44 5.77 -15.61
CA TYR A 139 -0.85 4.72 -14.78
C TYR A 139 0.52 4.33 -15.32
N VAL A 140 1.54 4.42 -14.47
CA VAL A 140 2.94 4.17 -14.85
C VAL A 140 3.53 3.10 -13.92
N PRO A 141 3.61 1.83 -14.37
CA PRO A 141 4.31 0.79 -13.60
C PRO A 141 5.82 1.04 -13.64
N VAL A 142 6.47 1.01 -12.48
CA VAL A 142 7.91 1.19 -12.29
C VAL A 142 8.50 -0.12 -11.75
N PRO A 143 8.94 -1.02 -12.65
CA PRO A 143 9.44 -2.34 -12.26
C PRO A 143 10.82 -2.22 -11.57
N ALA A 144 10.86 -2.32 -10.25
CA ALA A 144 12.09 -2.21 -9.46
C ALA A 144 12.00 -2.99 -8.14
N ASP A 145 13.14 -3.49 -7.67
CA ASP A 145 13.30 -3.94 -6.28
C ASP A 145 13.65 -2.74 -5.40
N LEU A 146 13.04 -2.66 -4.20
CA LEU A 146 13.26 -1.55 -3.28
C LEU A 146 14.68 -1.53 -2.67
N HIS A 147 15.41 -2.65 -2.75
CA HIS A 147 16.82 -2.73 -2.37
C HIS A 147 17.76 -2.07 -3.40
N ASP A 148 17.34 -2.00 -4.66
CA ASP A 148 18.11 -1.43 -5.77
C ASP A 148 17.89 0.09 -5.90
N ASP A 149 18.34 0.70 -6.99
CA ASP A 149 18.16 2.13 -7.28
C ASP A 149 16.78 2.42 -7.90
N TRP A 150 15.72 2.04 -7.20
CA TRP A 150 14.34 2.33 -7.60
C TRP A 150 14.06 3.83 -7.85
N PRO A 151 14.71 4.81 -7.17
CA PRO A 151 14.48 6.22 -7.50
C PRO A 151 14.97 6.60 -8.90
N GLN A 152 16.05 5.98 -9.40
CA GLN A 152 16.49 6.18 -10.77
C GLN A 152 15.46 5.61 -11.75
N ALA A 153 14.98 4.38 -11.52
CA ALA A 153 13.92 3.78 -12.35
C ALA A 153 12.64 4.63 -12.36
N LEU A 154 12.27 5.20 -11.22
CA LEU A 154 11.14 6.11 -11.10
C LEU A 154 11.31 7.38 -11.94
N ARG A 155 12.50 8.02 -11.90
CA ARG A 155 12.81 9.18 -12.76
C ARG A 155 12.80 8.82 -14.24
N ASP A 156 13.37 7.68 -14.60
CA ASP A 156 13.40 7.21 -16.00
C ASP A 156 11.98 6.94 -16.54
N ALA A 157 11.03 6.65 -15.65
CA ALA A 157 9.61 6.50 -15.97
C ALA A 157 8.85 7.83 -16.12
N GLY A 158 9.49 8.98 -15.87
CA GLY A 158 8.92 10.32 -16.05
C GLY A 158 8.59 11.08 -14.77
N PHE A 159 8.90 10.53 -13.60
CA PHE A 159 8.72 11.23 -12.32
C PHE A 159 9.60 12.49 -12.22
N ASP A 160 9.00 13.61 -11.80
CA ASP A 160 9.70 14.88 -11.58
C ASP A 160 9.90 15.16 -10.07
N PRO A 161 11.14 15.12 -9.53
CA PRO A 161 11.41 15.44 -8.13
C PRO A 161 11.15 16.91 -7.76
N CYS A 162 10.94 17.79 -8.73
CA CYS A 162 10.57 19.17 -8.50
C CYS A 162 9.06 19.36 -8.28
N GLU A 163 8.23 18.35 -8.56
CA GLU A 163 6.78 18.40 -8.33
C GLU A 163 6.39 17.85 -6.95
N PRO A 164 5.46 18.51 -6.22
CA PRO A 164 4.91 17.99 -4.98
C PRO A 164 4.24 16.63 -5.19
N THR A 165 4.66 15.63 -4.41
CA THR A 165 4.26 14.23 -4.61
C THR A 165 3.44 13.71 -3.43
N ALA A 166 2.41 12.91 -3.72
CA ALA A 166 1.68 12.12 -2.73
C ALA A 166 2.25 10.69 -2.69
N TRP A 167 2.99 10.38 -1.64
CA TRP A 167 3.63 9.08 -1.42
C TRP A 167 2.78 8.16 -0.54
N SER A 168 2.70 6.87 -0.85
CA SER A 168 2.19 5.87 0.09
C SER A 168 3.15 4.72 0.34
N VAL A 169 3.18 4.26 1.59
CA VAL A 169 3.86 3.04 2.05
C VAL A 169 2.85 2.24 2.88
N GLU A 170 2.10 1.36 2.22
CA GLU A 170 1.06 0.51 2.82
C GLU A 170 1.57 -0.93 2.93
N GLY A 171 1.43 -1.59 4.09
CA GLY A 171 1.72 -3.01 4.27
C GLY A 171 3.19 -3.44 4.19
N LEU A 172 4.12 -2.51 3.95
CA LEU A 172 5.52 -2.84 3.65
C LEU A 172 6.43 -2.96 4.88
N LEU A 173 6.33 -2.01 5.83
CA LEU A 173 7.33 -1.87 6.88
C LEU A 173 7.55 -3.12 7.74
N PRO A 174 6.51 -3.91 8.10
CA PRO A 174 6.70 -5.16 8.85
C PRO A 174 7.52 -6.22 8.09
N CYS A 175 7.65 -6.11 6.77
CA CYS A 175 8.34 -7.08 5.92
C CYS A 175 9.80 -6.71 5.64
N ILE A 176 10.29 -5.57 6.12
CA ILE A 176 11.65 -5.08 5.84
C ILE A 176 12.39 -4.67 7.11
N SER A 177 13.73 -4.79 7.08
CA SER A 177 14.57 -4.43 8.23
C SER A 177 14.53 -2.93 8.53
N THR A 178 14.80 -2.52 9.77
CA THR A 178 14.88 -1.09 10.16
C THR A 178 15.85 -0.29 9.28
N ALA A 179 16.99 -0.89 8.89
CA ALA A 179 17.93 -0.25 7.98
C ALA A 179 17.33 -0.02 6.58
N ALA A 180 16.51 -0.95 6.08
CA ALA A 180 15.79 -0.77 4.82
C ALA A 180 14.69 0.29 4.95
N GLN A 181 13.99 0.36 6.08
CA GLN A 181 13.00 1.42 6.35
C GLN A 181 13.67 2.81 6.33
N HIS A 182 14.81 2.98 7.03
CA HIS A 182 15.54 4.26 7.02
C HIS A 182 15.97 4.66 5.61
N ARG A 183 16.56 3.74 4.83
CA ARG A 183 16.96 4.02 3.44
C ARG A 183 15.77 4.37 2.55
N LEU A 184 14.63 3.70 2.73
CA LEU A 184 13.40 4.00 2.00
C LEU A 184 12.96 5.45 2.26
N PHE A 185 12.86 5.84 3.53
CA PHE A 185 12.41 7.19 3.88
C PHE A 185 13.43 8.28 3.53
N GLU A 186 14.74 8.02 3.67
CA GLU A 186 15.79 8.92 3.18
C GLU A 186 15.63 9.20 1.69
N ARG A 187 15.40 8.16 0.89
CA ARG A 187 15.14 8.30 -0.56
C ARG A 187 13.86 9.08 -0.80
N ILE A 188 12.73 8.74 -0.17
CA ILE A 188 11.48 9.49 -0.33
C ILE A 188 11.69 10.98 -0.02
N GLY A 189 12.40 11.30 1.08
CA GLY A 189 12.74 12.67 1.45
C GLY A 189 13.58 13.40 0.39
N LEU A 190 14.58 12.74 -0.18
CA LEU A 190 15.43 13.30 -1.24
C LEU A 190 14.68 13.60 -2.54
N TYR A 191 13.63 12.82 -2.84
CA TYR A 191 12.82 12.96 -4.06
C TYR A 191 11.48 13.68 -3.80
N SER A 192 11.35 14.39 -2.69
CA SER A 192 10.13 15.15 -2.35
C SER A 192 10.35 16.66 -2.46
N ALA A 193 9.60 17.32 -3.35
CA ALA A 193 9.50 18.77 -3.36
C ALA A 193 8.70 19.29 -2.15
N ARG A 194 8.87 20.57 -1.79
CA ARG A 194 8.05 21.23 -0.76
C ARG A 194 6.56 21.09 -1.08
N GLY A 195 5.75 20.81 -0.05
CA GLY A 195 4.32 20.53 -0.21
C GLY A 195 3.99 19.08 -0.52
N SER A 196 4.98 18.21 -0.75
CA SER A 196 4.78 16.75 -0.84
C SER A 196 4.11 16.22 0.42
N ARG A 197 3.35 15.14 0.26
CA ARG A 197 2.69 14.43 1.36
C ARG A 197 3.12 12.97 1.37
N ILE A 198 3.05 12.33 2.52
CA ILE A 198 3.32 10.90 2.68
C ILE A 198 2.28 10.27 3.60
N ALA A 199 1.82 9.07 3.27
CA ALA A 199 1.00 8.21 4.12
C ALA A 199 1.72 6.88 4.39
N VAL A 200 1.78 6.46 5.64
CA VAL A 200 2.53 5.28 6.07
C VAL A 200 1.72 4.44 7.04
N GLU A 201 1.65 3.13 6.80
CA GLU A 201 1.29 2.14 7.81
C GLU A 201 2.57 1.67 8.54
N ALA A 202 2.63 1.87 9.85
CA ALA A 202 3.75 1.45 10.68
C ALA A 202 3.27 0.66 11.90
N GLY A 203 4.06 -0.30 12.37
CA GLY A 203 3.81 -0.93 13.67
C GLY A 203 4.28 -0.02 14.81
N LEU A 204 3.62 -0.06 15.97
CA LEU A 204 4.14 0.57 17.20
C LEU A 204 5.50 -0.07 17.55
N PRO A 205 6.59 0.71 17.67
CA PRO A 205 7.91 0.14 17.90
C PRO A 205 8.03 -0.39 19.34
N PRO A 206 8.56 -1.61 19.55
CA PRO A 206 8.99 -2.03 20.88
C PRO A 206 10.30 -1.37 21.32
N ASP A 207 11.24 -1.05 20.40
CA ASP A 207 12.60 -0.55 20.75
C ASP A 207 13.27 0.37 19.67
N GLY A 208 12.50 1.29 19.05
CA GLY A 208 13.02 2.34 18.13
C GLY A 208 13.17 1.90 16.66
N ALA A 209 12.69 2.63 15.65
CA ALA A 209 12.41 4.05 15.52
C ALA A 209 10.93 4.33 15.24
N ASP A 210 10.45 5.45 15.77
CA ASP A 210 9.13 5.99 15.45
C ASP A 210 9.19 6.72 14.10
N VAL A 211 8.44 6.22 13.11
CA VAL A 211 8.34 6.82 11.77
C VAL A 211 7.89 8.27 11.86
N ALA A 212 6.95 8.59 12.75
CA ALA A 212 6.47 9.95 12.93
C ALA A 212 7.60 10.86 13.46
N ALA A 213 8.36 10.39 14.44
CA ALA A 213 9.51 11.13 14.98
C ALA A 213 10.61 11.34 13.92
N TRP A 214 10.89 10.32 13.09
CA TRP A 214 11.85 10.45 12.00
C TRP A 214 11.41 11.49 10.97
N LEU A 215 10.14 11.45 10.53
CA LEU A 215 9.58 12.42 9.60
C LEU A 215 9.63 13.84 10.17
N CYS A 216 9.27 14.03 11.45
CA CYS A 216 9.40 15.32 12.15
C CYS A 216 10.85 15.83 12.13
N ALA A 217 11.84 14.98 12.40
CA ALA A 217 13.26 15.34 12.34
C ALA A 217 13.70 15.77 10.93
N GLN A 218 13.03 15.27 9.89
CA GLN A 218 13.24 15.65 8.49
C GLN A 218 12.35 16.82 8.02
N ARG A 219 11.76 17.59 8.96
CA ARG A 219 10.92 18.78 8.71
C ARG A 219 9.58 18.49 8.03
N TRP A 220 9.05 17.30 8.22
CA TRP A 220 7.66 17.01 7.90
C TRP A 220 6.77 17.45 9.06
N GLU A 221 5.66 18.08 8.75
CA GLU A 221 4.53 18.23 9.68
C GLU A 221 3.76 16.92 9.68
N VAL A 222 3.64 16.27 10.84
CA VAL A 222 3.14 14.90 10.97
C VAL A 222 1.91 14.83 11.85
N THR A 223 0.93 14.03 11.42
CA THR A 223 -0.18 13.56 12.24
C THR A 223 -0.20 12.04 12.22
N SER A 224 -0.73 11.43 13.27
CA SER A 224 -0.87 9.98 13.35
C SER A 224 -2.16 9.58 14.04
N ILE A 225 -2.69 8.41 13.67
CA ILE A 225 -3.87 7.80 14.29
C ILE A 225 -3.61 6.31 14.46
N ASP A 226 -3.96 5.73 15.61
CA ASP A 226 -3.81 4.29 15.81
C ASP A 226 -4.97 3.50 15.18
N ALA A 227 -4.73 2.22 14.90
CA ALA A 227 -5.71 1.35 14.27
C ALA A 227 -6.99 1.19 15.10
N ALA A 228 -6.90 1.22 16.43
CA ALA A 228 -8.07 1.09 17.31
C ALA A 228 -8.97 2.33 17.22
N GLU A 229 -8.38 3.52 17.13
CA GLU A 229 -9.11 4.77 16.88
C GLU A 229 -9.74 4.77 15.48
N LEU A 230 -9.06 4.26 14.44
CA LEU A 230 -9.66 4.10 13.12
C LEU A 230 -10.85 3.13 13.11
N PHE A 231 -10.77 2.03 13.85
CA PHE A 231 -11.89 1.12 14.01
C PHE A 231 -13.10 1.85 14.60
N SER A 232 -12.88 2.60 15.68
CA SER A 232 -13.92 3.43 16.29
C SER A 232 -14.51 4.44 15.30
N ARG A 233 -13.65 5.18 14.59
CA ARG A 233 -14.02 6.21 13.61
C ARG A 233 -14.87 5.67 12.46
N TYR A 234 -14.58 4.46 12.00
CA TYR A 234 -15.33 3.80 10.92
C TYR A 234 -16.40 2.83 11.39
N HIS A 235 -16.71 2.83 12.69
CA HIS A 235 -17.69 1.92 13.30
C HIS A 235 -17.42 0.44 12.94
N ARG A 236 -16.15 0.05 12.99
CA ARG A 236 -15.68 -1.33 12.82
C ARG A 236 -15.21 -1.89 14.15
N ALA A 237 -15.19 -3.21 14.25
CA ALA A 237 -14.64 -3.94 15.40
C ALA A 237 -13.53 -4.88 14.92
N ALA A 238 -12.53 -5.10 15.77
CA ALA A 238 -11.60 -6.20 15.56
C ALA A 238 -12.36 -7.53 15.51
N ALA A 239 -11.95 -8.44 14.64
CA ALA A 239 -12.58 -9.74 14.55
C ALA A 239 -12.36 -10.52 15.88
N PRO A 240 -13.36 -11.24 16.41
CA PRO A 240 -13.17 -12.10 17.57
C PRO A 240 -12.12 -13.17 17.27
N GLY A 241 -11.04 -13.23 18.07
CA GLY A 241 -9.91 -14.14 17.82
C GLY A 241 -9.01 -13.74 16.64
N GLY A 242 -9.18 -12.52 16.12
CA GLY A 242 -8.28 -11.91 15.15
C GLY A 242 -6.92 -11.56 15.78
N ASP A 243 -5.94 -11.28 14.93
CA ASP A 243 -4.60 -10.92 15.37
C ASP A 243 -4.61 -9.57 16.12
N GLU A 244 -4.48 -9.62 17.45
CA GLU A 244 -4.44 -8.44 18.32
C GLU A 244 -3.27 -7.50 17.99
N SER A 245 -2.23 -7.99 17.30
CA SER A 245 -1.10 -7.15 16.89
C SER A 245 -1.49 -6.12 15.82
N LEU A 246 -2.54 -6.37 15.02
CA LEU A 246 -3.03 -5.41 14.03
C LEU A 246 -3.60 -4.14 14.67
N GLY A 247 -4.14 -4.25 15.89
CA GLY A 247 -4.58 -3.09 16.68
C GLY A 247 -3.43 -2.20 17.16
N ARG A 248 -2.18 -2.66 17.02
CA ARG A 248 -0.96 -1.91 17.40
C ARG A 248 -0.32 -1.19 16.21
N ASN A 249 -0.97 -1.17 15.05
CA ASN A 249 -0.50 -0.37 13.93
C ASN A 249 -0.94 1.09 14.08
N ILE A 250 -0.10 1.99 13.60
CA ILE A 250 -0.35 3.42 13.48
C ILE A 250 -0.33 3.81 12.01
N PHE A 251 -1.15 4.80 11.68
CA PHE A 251 -1.24 5.40 10.36
C PHE A 251 -0.72 6.83 10.46
N VAL A 252 0.35 7.11 9.73
CA VAL A 252 1.09 8.37 9.81
C VAL A 252 0.90 9.13 8.51
N GLU A 253 0.38 10.35 8.59
CA GLU A 253 0.33 11.30 7.48
C GLU A 253 1.34 12.42 7.73
N GLY A 254 2.21 12.70 6.76
CA GLY A 254 3.19 13.77 6.80
C GLY A 254 3.04 14.75 5.64
N ARG A 255 3.36 16.02 5.87
CA ARG A 255 3.51 17.06 4.84
C ARG A 255 4.87 17.72 4.93
N LEU A 256 5.62 17.74 3.83
CA LEU A 256 6.93 18.39 3.79
C LEU A 256 6.78 19.92 3.68
N LEU A 257 7.40 20.64 4.62
CA LEU A 257 7.28 22.10 4.74
C LEU A 257 8.12 22.89 3.74
#